data_AF-A0A8J5IK74-F1
#
_entry.id   AF-A0A8J5IK74-F1
#
_cell.length_a   1.000
_cell.length_b   1.000
_cell.length_c   1.000
_cell.angle_alpha   90.00
_cell.angle_beta   90.00
_cell.angle_gamma   90.00
#
_symmetry.space_group_name_H-M   'P 1'
#
loop_
_entity.id
_entity.type
_entity.pdbx_description
1 polymer ?
#
loop_
_entity_poly.entity_id
_entity_poly.type
_entity_poly.pdbx_seq_one_letter_code
_entity_poly.pdbx_strand_id
1 'polypeptide(L)'
;MMDMQEVKERRPRLQRNGDDDDDTEQTETDPMVPDTPTPRRSQPETWVRFVMDKIWSVAFLAVACLGLYEADFVSDLLHAPHANRSLVHLGIFFGTLLGVFGCYIEVYRSMILGEHVHYESAKTATHGMLVSMLASGFCLAIGMWPVWHWLTLPYLFMWSWGVVVQLLVILPPVLQRIVFVVAYLWFMHSYLSKFLVGVQ
;
A
#
# COMPACT_ATOMS: atom_id res chain seq x y z
N MET A 1 18.26 48.46 -59.25
CA MET A 1 18.31 49.71 -58.45
C MET A 1 16.93 50.33 -58.56
N MET A 2 16.13 50.61 -57.54
CA MET A 2 16.19 50.52 -56.07
C MET A 2 14.71 50.56 -55.64
N ASP A 3 14.29 49.71 -54.71
CA ASP A 3 13.15 49.96 -53.81
C ASP A 3 13.31 48.98 -52.62
N MET A 4 13.77 49.45 -51.47
CA MET A 4 12.98 49.98 -50.34
C MET A 4 12.47 48.84 -49.45
N GLN A 5 13.19 48.56 -48.36
CA GLN A 5 12.56 47.99 -47.16
C GLN A 5 13.12 48.66 -45.90
N GLU A 6 12.18 48.99 -45.04
CA GLU A 6 12.22 49.97 -43.99
C GLU A 6 12.99 49.53 -42.76
N VAL A 7 13.60 50.53 -42.13
CA VAL A 7 14.16 50.51 -40.80
C VAL A 7 13.05 50.29 -39.76
N LYS A 8 13.20 49.28 -38.88
CA LYS A 8 12.57 49.32 -37.57
C LYS A 8 13.56 48.92 -36.48
N GLU A 9 14.00 49.94 -35.78
CA GLU A 9 14.95 49.95 -34.67
C GLU A 9 14.29 49.49 -33.36
N ARG A 10 15.00 48.65 -32.58
CA ARG A 10 15.27 48.76 -31.12
C ARG A 10 15.51 47.39 -30.45
N ARG A 11 16.75 47.18 -30.01
CA ARG A 11 17.12 46.39 -28.82
C ARG A 11 16.94 47.26 -27.55
N PRO A 12 17.02 46.77 -26.28
CA PRO A 12 17.57 45.48 -25.82
C PRO A 12 16.72 44.70 -24.79
N ARG A 13 17.15 43.46 -24.53
CA ARG A 13 16.73 42.58 -23.42
C ARG A 13 16.92 43.27 -22.05
N LEU A 14 15.94 43.10 -21.16
CA LEU A 14 16.15 43.17 -19.72
C LEU A 14 15.35 42.05 -19.03
N GLN A 15 16.08 41.34 -18.19
CA GLN A 15 15.76 40.11 -17.47
C GLN A 15 14.93 40.43 -16.21
N ARG A 16 13.83 39.71 -15.97
CA ARG A 16 13.29 39.58 -14.60
C ARG A 16 12.52 38.27 -14.39
N ASN A 17 13.08 37.48 -13.47
CA ASN A 17 12.59 36.32 -12.73
C ASN A 17 11.08 36.26 -12.40
N GLY A 18 10.54 35.04 -12.35
CA GLY A 18 9.28 34.64 -11.70
C GLY A 18 8.52 33.63 -12.57
N ASP A 19 8.78 32.33 -12.45
CA ASP A 19 8.08 31.34 -11.60
C ASP A 19 6.62 31.07 -12.01
N ASP A 20 6.40 29.77 -12.25
CA ASP A 20 5.17 28.97 -12.29
C ASP A 20 4.24 28.95 -13.52
N ASP A 21 4.24 27.74 -14.09
CA ASP A 21 3.43 27.16 -15.15
C ASP A 21 1.97 26.92 -14.74
N ASP A 22 1.18 26.73 -15.81
CA ASP A 22 -0.04 25.93 -15.93
C ASP A 22 -1.41 26.57 -15.65
N ASP A 23 -1.89 27.14 -16.75
CA ASP A 23 -3.25 27.22 -17.26
C ASP A 23 -4.19 26.02 -16.97
N THR A 24 -5.48 26.38 -16.88
CA THR A 24 -6.68 25.65 -17.35
C THR A 24 -7.54 24.90 -16.33
N GLU A 25 -8.28 25.64 -15.50
CA GLU A 25 -9.67 25.27 -15.16
C GLU A 25 -10.58 26.51 -15.24
N GLN A 26 -11.00 26.87 -16.46
CA GLN A 26 -12.17 27.73 -16.64
C GLN A 26 -13.41 26.85 -16.73
N THR A 27 -13.99 26.54 -15.57
CA THR A 27 -15.36 26.05 -15.47
C THR A 27 -16.28 27.19 -15.86
N GLU A 28 -16.91 27.05 -17.02
CA GLU A 28 -18.00 27.89 -17.52
C GLU A 28 -19.05 28.07 -16.42
N THR A 29 -19.09 29.26 -15.81
CA THR A 29 -20.03 29.60 -14.74
C THR A 29 -20.91 30.76 -15.20
N ASP A 30 -22.19 30.47 -15.32
CA ASP A 30 -23.30 31.37 -15.68
C ASP A 30 -23.35 32.60 -14.74
N PRO A 31 -23.32 33.85 -15.25
CA PRO A 31 -23.05 35.04 -14.45
C PRO A 31 -24.24 35.58 -13.64
N MET A 32 -25.26 34.78 -13.31
CA MET A 32 -26.54 35.30 -12.79
C MET A 32 -27.00 34.75 -11.43
N VAL A 33 -26.07 34.40 -10.53
CA VAL A 33 -26.40 34.06 -9.13
C VAL A 33 -25.78 35.07 -8.16
N PRO A 34 -26.56 35.71 -7.26
CA PRO A 34 -26.03 36.64 -6.27
C PRO A 34 -25.08 35.95 -5.28
N ASP A 35 -23.93 36.57 -5.04
CA ASP A 35 -22.93 36.16 -4.04
C ASP A 35 -23.52 36.11 -2.62
N THR A 36 -24.01 34.94 -2.21
CA THR A 36 -24.22 34.65 -0.79
C THR A 36 -22.90 34.19 -0.17
N PRO A 37 -22.37 34.87 0.87
CA PRO A 37 -21.19 34.39 1.58
C PRO A 37 -21.54 33.09 2.31
N THR A 38 -21.06 31.97 1.79
CA THR A 38 -21.19 30.68 2.46
C THR A 38 -20.36 30.69 3.75
N PRO A 39 -20.90 30.23 4.88
CA PRO A 39 -20.17 30.20 6.13
C PRO A 39 -19.04 29.17 6.05
N ARG A 40 -17.81 29.60 6.33
CA ARG A 40 -16.61 28.77 6.53
C ARG A 40 -16.80 27.88 7.76
N ARG A 41 -17.58 26.80 7.64
CA ARG A 41 -17.90 25.86 8.72
C ARG A 41 -17.82 24.43 8.21
N SER A 42 -16.69 23.75 8.45
CA SER A 42 -16.61 22.27 8.45
C SER A 42 -15.24 21.66 8.83
N GLN A 43 -14.20 22.43 9.22
CA GLN A 43 -12.92 21.80 9.63
C GLN A 43 -12.95 20.92 10.91
N PRO A 44 -13.79 21.13 11.94
CA PRO A 44 -13.79 20.22 13.10
C PRO A 44 -14.44 18.87 12.80
N GLU A 45 -15.40 18.82 11.86
CA GLU A 45 -16.10 17.58 11.53
C GLU A 45 -15.21 16.61 10.75
N THR A 46 -14.30 17.11 9.91
CA THR A 46 -13.34 16.26 9.18
C THR A 46 -12.28 15.68 10.10
N TRP A 47 -11.79 16.43 11.09
CA TRP A 47 -10.81 15.92 12.06
C TRP A 47 -11.42 14.86 12.99
N VAL A 48 -12.63 15.10 13.50
CA VAL A 48 -13.32 14.11 14.34
C VAL A 48 -13.64 12.84 13.56
N ARG A 49 -14.07 12.94 12.29
CA ARG A 49 -14.28 11.78 11.41
C ARG A 49 -12.98 11.00 11.18
N PHE A 50 -11.89 11.70 10.86
CA PHE A 50 -10.58 11.06 10.67
C PHE A 50 -10.10 10.32 11.93
N VAL A 51 -10.26 10.94 13.10
CA VAL A 51 -9.90 10.31 14.39
C VAL A 51 -10.81 9.12 14.68
N MET A 52 -12.12 9.23 14.43
CA MET A 52 -13.07 8.15 14.62
C MET A 52 -12.75 6.95 13.71
N ASP A 53 -12.43 7.19 12.44
CA ASP A 53 -12.07 6.15 11.46
C ASP A 53 -10.78 5.44 11.86
N LYS A 54 -9.79 6.19 12.39
CA LYS A 54 -8.55 5.63 12.94
C LYS A 54 -8.82 4.78 14.19
N ILE A 55 -9.68 5.22 15.10
CA ILE A 55 -10.04 4.47 16.31
C ILE A 55 -10.71 3.14 15.94
N TRP A 56 -11.63 3.15 14.96
CA TRP A 56 -12.22 1.92 14.46
C TRP A 56 -11.19 0.99 13.83
N SER A 57 -10.27 1.52 13.03
CA SER A 57 -9.18 0.74 12.45
C SER A 57 -8.30 0.09 13.54
N VAL A 58 -7.95 0.84 14.60
CA VAL A 58 -7.20 0.32 15.75
C VAL A 58 -7.99 -0.75 16.50
N ALA A 59 -9.29 -0.55 16.70
CA ALA A 59 -10.15 -1.54 17.34
C ALA A 59 -10.21 -2.85 16.52
N PHE A 60 -10.38 -2.76 15.20
CA PHE A 60 -10.34 -3.93 14.31
C PHE A 60 -8.99 -4.63 14.35
N LEU A 61 -7.89 -3.88 14.33
CA LEU A 61 -6.54 -4.41 14.46
C LEU A 61 -6.36 -5.17 15.78
N ALA A 62 -6.80 -4.58 16.90
CA ALA A 62 -6.67 -5.19 18.22
C ALA A 62 -7.48 -6.50 18.33
N VAL A 63 -8.73 -6.49 17.86
CA VAL A 63 -9.59 -7.69 17.84
C VAL A 63 -9.00 -8.78 16.94
N ALA A 64 -8.49 -8.42 15.77
CA ALA A 64 -7.87 -9.37 14.85
C ALA A 64 -6.59 -9.98 15.43
N CYS A 65 -5.71 -9.16 16.01
CA CYS A 65 -4.49 -9.62 16.68
C CYS A 65 -4.81 -10.54 17.85
N LEU A 66 -5.80 -10.19 18.68
CA LEU A 66 -6.23 -11.02 19.80
C LEU A 66 -6.81 -12.36 19.32
N GLY A 67 -7.67 -12.34 18.30
CA GLY A 67 -8.23 -13.57 17.73
C GLY A 67 -7.16 -14.47 17.11
N LEU A 68 -6.14 -13.90 16.45
CA LEU A 68 -5.05 -14.66 15.84
C LEU A 68 -4.10 -15.22 16.90
N TYR A 69 -3.94 -14.49 18.01
CA TYR A 69 -3.15 -14.92 19.16
C TYR A 69 -3.82 -16.11 19.86
N GLU A 70 -5.11 -16.01 20.17
CA GLU A 70 -5.88 -17.11 20.78
C GLU A 70 -6.00 -18.33 19.85
N ALA A 71 -5.99 -18.11 18.53
CA ALA A 71 -5.98 -19.18 17.55
C ALA A 71 -4.59 -19.80 17.31
N ASP A 72 -3.55 -19.34 18.02
CA ASP A 72 -2.16 -19.76 17.81
C ASP A 72 -1.74 -19.69 16.33
N PHE A 73 -2.28 -18.74 15.57
CA PHE A 73 -2.27 -18.75 14.10
C PHE A 73 -0.87 -18.90 13.51
N VAL A 74 0.09 -18.11 14.02
CA VAL A 74 1.49 -18.14 13.55
C VAL A 74 2.16 -19.47 13.93
N SER A 75 1.86 -19.97 15.13
CA SER A 75 2.37 -21.25 15.59
C SER A 75 1.87 -22.37 14.69
N ASP A 76 0.56 -22.45 14.46
CA ASP A 76 -0.06 -23.46 13.60
C ASP A 76 0.43 -23.38 12.15
N LEU A 77 0.49 -22.17 11.58
CA LEU A 77 1.00 -21.94 10.23
C LEU A 77 2.43 -22.49 10.06
N LEU A 78 3.27 -22.29 11.06
CA LEU A 78 4.67 -22.73 11.06
C LEU A 78 4.85 -24.20 11.52
N HIS A 79 3.99 -24.73 12.40
CA HIS A 79 4.26 -25.93 13.20
C HIS A 79 3.22 -27.06 13.07
N ALA A 80 1.99 -26.81 12.62
CA ALA A 80 0.94 -27.82 12.51
C ALA A 80 1.36 -29.06 11.67
N PRO A 81 1.43 -30.27 12.25
CA PRO A 81 1.92 -31.46 11.53
C PRO A 81 0.94 -31.96 10.45
N HIS A 82 -0.34 -31.60 10.57
CA HIS A 82 -1.40 -32.02 9.66
C HIS A 82 -1.57 -31.09 8.45
N ALA A 83 -0.83 -29.98 8.38
CA ALA A 83 -0.88 -29.06 7.25
C ALA A 83 -0.24 -29.69 6.00
N ASN A 84 -0.80 -29.40 4.82
CA ASN A 84 -0.14 -29.77 3.56
C ASN A 84 1.05 -28.83 3.33
N ARG A 85 2.22 -29.27 3.81
CA ARG A 85 3.44 -28.45 3.86
C ARG A 85 3.89 -27.94 2.50
N SER A 86 3.76 -28.72 1.44
CA SER A 86 4.10 -28.26 0.08
C SER A 86 3.32 -27.02 -0.31
N LEU A 87 2.01 -26.99 -0.04
CA LEU A 87 1.17 -25.84 -0.35
C LEU A 87 1.38 -24.67 0.62
N VAL A 88 1.64 -24.93 1.89
CA VAL A 88 2.00 -23.87 2.85
C VAL A 88 3.32 -23.20 2.45
N HIS A 89 4.34 -23.97 2.08
CA HIS A 89 5.62 -23.45 1.57
C HIS A 89 5.42 -22.62 0.30
N LEU A 90 4.57 -23.08 -0.62
CA LEU A 90 4.24 -22.34 -1.83
C LEU A 90 3.50 -21.03 -1.50
N GLY A 91 2.61 -21.05 -0.51
CA GLY A 91 1.93 -19.86 0.01
C GLY A 91 2.89 -18.84 0.60
N ILE A 92 3.87 -19.29 1.38
CA ILE A 92 4.95 -18.44 1.95
C ILE A 92 5.85 -17.89 0.84
N PHE A 93 6.17 -18.70 -0.18
CA PHE A 93 6.95 -18.27 -1.33
C PHE A 93 6.24 -17.15 -2.11
N PHE A 94 4.96 -17.31 -2.42
CA PHE A 94 4.18 -16.25 -3.06
C PHE A 94 3.98 -15.03 -2.16
N GLY A 95 3.84 -15.21 -0.85
CA GLY A 95 3.83 -14.10 0.11
C GLY A 95 5.16 -13.34 0.17
N THR A 96 6.27 -14.04 -0.05
CA THR A 96 7.61 -13.43 -0.17
C THR A 96 7.73 -12.63 -1.46
N LEU A 97 7.29 -13.20 -2.59
CA LEU A 97 7.22 -12.48 -3.87
C LEU A 97 6.36 -11.22 -3.75
N LEU A 98 5.24 -11.29 -3.04
CA LEU A 98 4.39 -10.13 -2.75
C LEU A 98 5.18 -9.04 -2.03
N GLY A 99 5.93 -9.38 -0.97
CA GLY A 99 6.80 -8.44 -0.25
C GLY A 99 7.91 -7.86 -1.13
N VAL A 100 8.49 -8.66 -2.03
CA VAL A 100 9.50 -8.22 -2.99
C VAL A 100 8.91 -7.23 -4.01
N PHE A 101 7.73 -7.52 -4.56
CA PHE A 101 7.04 -6.60 -5.47
C PHE A 101 6.64 -5.30 -4.78
N GLY A 102 6.14 -5.38 -3.53
CA GLY A 102 5.85 -4.21 -2.70
C GLY A 102 7.09 -3.36 -2.47
N CYS A 103 8.19 -3.98 -2.03
CA CYS A 103 9.47 -3.31 -1.82
C CYS A 103 10.02 -2.69 -3.12
N TYR A 104 9.88 -3.37 -4.27
CA TYR A 104 10.28 -2.83 -5.56
C TYR A 104 9.51 -1.54 -5.92
N ILE A 105 8.18 -1.54 -5.77
CA ILE A 105 7.39 -0.32 -6.06
C ILE A 105 7.74 0.77 -5.04
N GLU A 106 7.85 0.42 -3.78
CA GLU A 106 7.93 1.40 -2.70
C GLU A 106 9.34 1.97 -2.47
N VAL A 107 10.39 1.16 -2.62
CA VAL A 107 11.79 1.57 -2.46
C VAL A 107 12.37 2.01 -3.79
N TYR A 108 12.28 1.17 -4.82
CA TYR A 108 12.94 1.47 -6.09
C TYR A 108 12.22 2.57 -6.87
N ARG A 109 10.90 2.47 -7.06
CA ARG A 109 10.17 3.49 -7.83
C ARG A 109 9.91 4.77 -7.05
N SER A 110 9.45 4.66 -5.81
CA SER A 110 9.10 5.86 -5.03
C SER A 110 10.32 6.56 -4.42
N MET A 111 11.34 5.85 -3.93
CA MET A 111 12.47 6.47 -3.22
C MET A 111 13.71 6.70 -4.10
N ILE A 112 14.04 5.75 -4.98
CA ILE A 112 15.25 5.84 -5.81
C ILE A 112 15.01 6.64 -7.10
N LEU A 113 13.85 6.45 -7.75
CA LEU A 113 13.50 7.19 -8.96
C LEU A 113 12.82 8.54 -8.68
N GLY A 114 12.29 8.75 -7.47
CA GLY A 114 11.59 9.99 -7.10
C GLY A 114 10.31 10.26 -7.92
N GLU A 115 9.83 9.26 -8.67
CA GLU A 115 8.62 9.40 -9.48
C GLU A 115 7.37 9.31 -8.59
N HIS A 116 6.43 10.23 -8.80
CA HIS A 116 5.05 10.04 -8.36
C HIS A 116 4.46 8.85 -9.13
N VAL A 117 4.39 7.68 -8.47
CA VAL A 117 4.01 6.39 -9.04
C VAL A 117 2.66 6.48 -9.77
N HIS A 118 2.70 6.71 -11.08
CA HIS A 118 1.53 6.64 -11.96
C HIS A 118 1.28 5.18 -12.36
N TYR A 119 0.01 4.77 -12.35
CA TYR A 119 -0.44 3.40 -12.60
C TYR A 119 0.06 2.85 -13.96
N GLU A 120 0.21 3.70 -14.97
CA GLU A 120 0.69 3.32 -16.30
C GLU A 120 2.12 2.76 -16.28
N SER A 121 2.99 3.32 -15.42
CA SER A 121 4.38 2.91 -15.32
C SER A 121 4.52 1.59 -14.52
N ALA A 122 3.65 1.34 -13.52
CA ALA A 122 3.78 0.24 -12.55
C ALA A 122 2.84 -0.96 -12.78
N LYS A 123 2.15 -1.00 -13.93
CA LYS A 123 1.10 -1.98 -14.23
C LYS A 123 1.56 -3.43 -14.01
N THR A 124 2.71 -3.83 -14.54
CA THR A 124 3.22 -5.20 -14.43
C THR A 124 3.54 -5.60 -12.98
N ALA A 125 4.15 -4.71 -12.21
CA ALA A 125 4.49 -4.96 -10.81
C ALA A 125 3.22 -5.05 -9.93
N THR A 126 2.22 -4.22 -10.21
CA THR A 126 0.93 -4.24 -9.49
C THR A 126 0.12 -5.50 -9.82
N HIS A 127 0.15 -5.96 -11.07
CA HIS A 127 -0.45 -7.24 -11.45
C HIS A 127 0.30 -8.41 -10.80
N GLY A 128 1.64 -8.38 -10.78
CA GLY A 128 2.46 -9.36 -10.08
C GLY A 128 2.15 -9.42 -8.59
N MET A 129 1.94 -8.27 -7.95
CA MET A 129 1.52 -8.14 -6.57
C MET A 129 0.15 -8.80 -6.35
N LEU A 130 -0.86 -8.45 -7.17
CA LEU A 130 -2.21 -9.02 -7.06
C LEU A 130 -2.20 -10.55 -7.26
N VAL A 131 -1.51 -11.04 -8.29
CA VAL A 131 -1.39 -12.47 -8.58
C VAL A 131 -0.68 -13.20 -7.44
N SER A 132 0.41 -12.64 -6.91
CA SER A 132 1.13 -13.22 -5.77
C SER A 132 0.28 -13.24 -4.51
N MET A 133 -0.53 -12.21 -4.27
CA MET A 133 -1.46 -12.15 -3.15
C MET A 133 -2.52 -13.26 -3.26
N LEU A 134 -3.15 -13.40 -4.42
CA LEU A 134 -4.18 -14.42 -4.67
C LEU A 134 -3.60 -15.83 -4.60
N ALA A 135 -2.44 -16.04 -5.23
CA ALA A 135 -1.74 -17.32 -5.21
C ALA A 135 -1.32 -17.71 -3.79
N SER A 136 -0.79 -16.76 -3.00
CA SER A 136 -0.45 -16.98 -1.59
C SER A 136 -1.69 -17.35 -0.78
N GLY A 137 -2.76 -16.56 -0.88
CA GLY A 137 -4.02 -16.83 -0.16
C GLY A 137 -4.63 -18.18 -0.52
N PHE A 138 -4.66 -18.55 -1.80
CA PHE A 138 -5.19 -19.84 -2.26
C PHE A 138 -4.33 -21.02 -1.79
N CYS A 139 -3.01 -20.91 -1.88
CA CYS A 139 -2.09 -21.94 -1.41
C CYS A 139 -2.19 -22.13 0.10
N LEU A 140 -2.29 -21.05 0.88
CA LEU A 140 -2.49 -21.12 2.32
C LEU A 140 -3.86 -21.66 2.68
N ALA A 141 -4.91 -21.31 1.94
CA ALA A 141 -6.26 -21.82 2.18
C ALA A 141 -6.32 -23.34 2.03
N ILE A 142 -5.74 -23.90 0.96
CA ILE A 142 -5.69 -25.35 0.78
C ILE A 142 -4.68 -25.99 1.74
N GLY A 143 -3.54 -25.34 1.97
CA GLY A 143 -2.46 -25.84 2.82
C GLY A 143 -2.88 -26.02 4.28
N MET A 144 -3.64 -25.06 4.80
CA MET A 144 -4.12 -25.04 6.19
C MET A 144 -5.52 -25.61 6.38
N TRP A 145 -6.26 -25.90 5.29
CA TRP A 145 -7.55 -26.57 5.34
C TRP A 145 -7.61 -27.80 6.26
N PRO A 146 -6.65 -28.76 6.22
CA PRO A 146 -6.72 -29.94 7.09
C PRO A 146 -6.52 -29.62 8.59
N VAL A 147 -6.02 -28.44 8.94
CA VAL A 147 -5.80 -28.00 10.32
C VAL A 147 -7.04 -27.25 10.82
N TRP A 148 -7.38 -26.15 10.16
CA TRP A 148 -8.43 -25.24 10.64
C TRP A 148 -9.79 -25.50 10.00
N HIS A 149 -9.89 -26.35 8.98
CA HIS A 149 -11.13 -26.65 8.27
C HIS A 149 -11.83 -25.36 7.83
N TRP A 150 -13.10 -25.18 8.18
CA TRP A 150 -13.88 -23.99 7.84
C TRP A 150 -13.32 -22.70 8.45
N LEU A 151 -12.59 -22.79 9.58
CA LEU A 151 -11.96 -21.64 10.24
C LEU A 151 -10.76 -21.09 9.46
N THR A 152 -10.25 -21.84 8.48
CA THR A 152 -9.16 -21.36 7.61
C THR A 152 -9.50 -20.05 6.92
N LEU A 153 -10.74 -19.92 6.41
CA LEU A 153 -11.18 -18.72 5.71
C LEU A 153 -11.29 -17.51 6.66
N PRO A 154 -12.01 -17.60 7.81
CA PRO A 154 -11.98 -16.55 8.83
C PRO A 154 -10.58 -16.15 9.28
N TYR A 155 -9.67 -17.10 9.52
CA TYR A 155 -8.31 -16.78 9.97
C TYR A 155 -7.48 -16.07 8.90
N LEU A 156 -7.54 -16.52 7.64
CA LEU A 156 -6.85 -15.84 6.54
C LEU A 156 -7.45 -14.45 6.25
N PHE A 157 -8.76 -14.31 6.38
CA PHE A 157 -9.44 -13.02 6.28
C PHE A 157 -9.01 -12.08 7.42
N MET A 158 -8.99 -12.58 8.65
CA MET A 158 -8.58 -11.82 9.83
C MET A 158 -7.10 -11.41 9.77
N TRP A 159 -6.22 -12.26 9.26
CA TRP A 159 -4.83 -11.91 8.98
C TRP A 159 -4.71 -10.83 7.90
N SER A 160 -5.34 -11.04 6.74
CA SER A 160 -5.17 -10.15 5.59
C SER A 160 -5.87 -8.80 5.81
N TRP A 161 -7.17 -8.83 6.12
CA TRP A 161 -7.95 -7.63 6.33
C TRP A 161 -7.77 -7.06 7.74
N GLY A 162 -7.88 -7.91 8.76
CA GLY A 162 -7.85 -7.46 10.15
C GLY A 162 -6.47 -6.96 10.62
N VAL A 163 -5.38 -7.50 10.08
CA VAL A 163 -4.01 -7.08 10.45
C VAL A 163 -3.34 -6.28 9.34
N VAL A 164 -3.15 -6.87 8.15
CA VAL A 164 -2.32 -6.25 7.10
C VAL A 164 -2.95 -4.94 6.60
N VAL A 165 -4.22 -4.95 6.20
CA VAL A 165 -4.90 -3.72 5.70
C VAL A 165 -4.98 -2.66 6.80
N GLN A 166 -5.22 -3.06 8.04
CA GLN A 166 -5.40 -2.10 9.14
C GLN A 166 -4.08 -1.44 9.51
N LEU A 167 -2.97 -2.19 9.51
CA LEU A 167 -1.64 -1.60 9.61
C LEU A 167 -1.35 -0.61 8.49
N LEU A 168 -1.78 -0.91 7.25
CA LEU A 168 -1.65 0.01 6.11
C LEU A 168 -2.49 1.28 6.26
N VAL A 169 -3.64 1.23 6.94
CA VAL A 169 -4.49 2.40 7.17
C VAL A 169 -3.95 3.25 8.35
N ILE A 170 -3.43 2.60 9.38
CA ILE A 170 -3.05 3.28 10.63
C ILE A 170 -1.66 3.90 10.52
N LEU A 171 -0.67 3.17 9.98
CA LEU A 171 0.73 3.60 10.02
C LEU A 171 1.07 4.54 8.85
N PRO A 172 1.92 5.56 9.04
CA PRO A 172 2.52 6.30 7.94
C PRO A 172 3.51 5.42 7.15
N PRO A 173 3.79 5.73 5.87
CA PRO A 173 4.60 4.87 4.98
C PRO A 173 5.96 4.46 5.55
N VAL A 174 6.66 5.38 6.22
CA VAL A 174 7.97 5.07 6.83
C VAL A 174 7.85 4.00 7.92
N LEU A 175 6.82 4.10 8.78
CA LEU A 175 6.60 3.11 9.84
C LEU A 175 6.10 1.78 9.27
N GLN A 176 5.25 1.81 8.23
CA GLN A 176 4.81 0.59 7.53
C GLN A 176 6.01 -0.22 7.06
N ARG A 177 6.97 0.41 6.38
CA ARG A 177 8.19 -0.25 5.89
C ARG A 177 8.97 -0.91 7.01
N ILE A 178 9.23 -0.17 8.10
CA ILE A 178 9.99 -0.68 9.25
C ILE A 178 9.25 -1.90 9.84
N VAL A 179 7.95 -1.77 10.09
CA VAL A 179 7.15 -2.83 10.69
C VAL A 179 7.08 -4.05 9.78
N PHE A 180 6.82 -3.90 8.48
CA PHE A 180 6.76 -5.03 7.55
C PHE A 180 8.12 -5.70 7.37
N VAL A 181 9.22 -4.95 7.29
CA VAL A 181 10.57 -5.52 7.20
C VAL A 181 10.92 -6.30 8.48
N VAL A 182 10.68 -5.72 9.66
CA VAL A 182 10.96 -6.39 10.94
C VAL A 182 10.09 -7.63 11.10
N ALA A 183 8.79 -7.54 10.80
CA ALA A 183 7.87 -8.66 10.88
C ALA A 183 8.25 -9.78 9.90
N TYR A 184 8.65 -9.43 8.67
CA TYR A 184 9.10 -10.38 7.66
C TYR A 184 10.40 -11.07 8.08
N LEU A 185 11.39 -10.33 8.57
CA LEU A 185 12.65 -10.90 9.06
C LEU A 185 12.43 -11.84 10.24
N TRP A 186 11.58 -11.45 11.20
CA TRP A 186 11.21 -12.28 12.33
C TRP A 186 10.48 -13.56 11.86
N PHE A 187 9.52 -13.44 10.94
CA PHE A 187 8.79 -14.57 10.39
C PHE A 187 9.72 -15.55 9.66
N MET A 188 10.60 -15.02 8.80
CA MET A 188 11.56 -15.83 8.05
C MET A 188 12.60 -16.48 8.96
N HIS A 189 13.06 -15.80 10.00
CA HIS A 189 13.94 -16.40 10.99
C HIS A 189 13.25 -17.58 11.71
N SER A 190 12.00 -17.40 12.16
CA SER A 190 11.20 -18.45 12.80
C SER A 190 10.89 -19.62 11.85
N TYR A 191 10.71 -19.34 10.57
CA TYR A 191 10.46 -20.34 9.54
C TYR A 191 11.72 -21.12 9.14
N LEU A 192 12.86 -20.44 8.97
CA LEU A 192 14.13 -21.07 8.56
C LEU A 192 14.82 -21.83 9.70
N SER A 193 14.62 -21.42 10.95
CA SER A 193 15.18 -22.15 12.11
C SER A 193 14.70 -23.61 12.14
N LYS A 194 13.51 -23.92 11.61
CA LYS A 194 13.03 -25.29 11.39
C LYS A 194 13.86 -26.11 10.43
N PHE A 195 14.30 -25.52 9.31
CA PHE A 195 15.14 -26.22 8.34
C PHE A 195 16.53 -26.52 8.90
N LEU A 196 17.07 -25.61 9.72
CA LEU A 196 18.38 -25.80 10.33
C LEU A 196 18.36 -26.80 11.49
N VAL A 197 17.29 -26.85 12.29
CA VAL A 197 17.17 -27.79 13.42
C VAL A 197 16.68 -29.19 12.98
N GLY A 198 15.94 -29.29 11.87
CA GLY A 198 15.45 -30.58 11.34
C GLY A 198 16.44 -31.37 10.47
N VAL A 199 17.67 -30.89 10.29
CA VAL A 199 18.75 -31.54 9.51
C VAL A 199 19.77 -32.25 10.44
N GLN A 200 19.36 -32.61 11.67
CA GLN A 200 20.06 -33.55 12.55
C GLN A 200 19.16 -34.76 12.81
#